data_AF-A0A7S2DXD8-F1
#
_entry.id   AF-A0A7S2DXD8-F1
#
_cell.length_a   1.000
_cell.length_b   1.000
_cell.length_c   1.000
_cell.angle_alpha   90.00
_cell.angle_beta   90.00
_cell.angle_gamma   90.00
#
_symmetry.space_group_name_H-M   'P 1'
#
loop_
_entity.id
_entity.type
_entity.pdbx_description
1 polymer ?
#
loop_
_entity_poly.entity_id
_entity_poly.type
_entity_poly.pdbx_seq_one_letter_code
_entity_poly.pdbx_strand_id
1 'polypeptide(L)'
;SGVRSLDLSTLGLDSGVSRGGENWGASILKAWPQISEAAALGQLQAFVRRRTGLQAYEKQRSRADLDENPNSKLSAFIRWGQLSAHDLFWAVQDAGFPREITKTFGRRLFWRDLAYYQLHHFPAMRTKSIRAHYDSARWRSDRP
;
A
#
# COMPACT_ATOMS: atom_id res chain seq x y z
N SER A 1 22.81 -19.51 3.04
CA SER A 1 23.22 -18.89 4.31
C SER A 1 22.02 -18.14 4.85
N GLY A 2 21.29 -18.71 5.81
CA GLY A 2 20.02 -18.15 6.29
C GLY A 2 20.29 -17.09 7.36
N VAL A 3 19.89 -15.85 7.09
CA VAL A 3 19.87 -14.80 8.12
C VAL A 3 18.90 -15.24 9.20
N ARG A 4 19.40 -15.49 10.42
CA ARG A 4 18.54 -15.75 11.58
C ARG A 4 17.83 -14.45 11.92
N SER A 5 16.49 -14.44 11.85
CA SER A 5 15.69 -13.33 12.35
C SER A 5 15.96 -13.16 13.84
N LEU A 6 16.41 -11.97 14.24
CA LEU A 6 16.49 -11.59 15.65
C LEU A 6 15.07 -11.40 16.19
N ASP A 7 14.82 -11.85 17.41
CA ASP A 7 13.55 -11.64 18.08
C ASP A 7 13.46 -10.20 18.60
N LEU A 8 12.31 -9.55 18.44
CA LEU A 8 12.11 -8.13 18.79
C LEU A 8 12.28 -7.89 20.30
N SER A 9 12.02 -8.91 21.12
CA SER A 9 12.24 -8.88 22.56
C SER A 9 13.73 -8.67 22.91
N THR A 10 14.63 -9.22 22.10
CA THR A 10 16.09 -9.07 22.28
C THR A 10 16.58 -7.65 22.03
N LEU A 11 15.80 -6.85 21.30
CA LEU A 11 16.06 -5.45 21.00
C LEU A 11 15.35 -4.50 21.99
N GLY A 12 14.61 -5.02 22.98
CA GLY A 12 13.79 -4.22 23.89
C GLY A 12 12.62 -3.50 23.19
N LEU A 13 12.26 -3.94 21.99
CA LEU A 13 11.21 -3.34 21.15
C LEU A 13 9.85 -4.04 21.28
N ASP A 14 9.77 -5.10 22.10
CA ASP A 14 8.54 -5.87 22.36
C ASP A 14 7.61 -5.18 23.37
N SER A 15 7.51 -3.85 23.33
CA SER A 15 6.67 -3.21 24.33
C SER A 15 5.19 -3.37 24.04
N GLY A 16 4.73 -3.55 22.79
CA GLY A 16 3.34 -3.88 22.40
C GLY A 16 2.21 -3.01 22.98
N VAL A 17 2.56 -2.09 23.88
CA VAL A 17 1.73 -1.42 24.86
C VAL A 17 2.02 0.03 24.62
N SER A 18 1.02 0.68 24.04
CA SER A 18 1.04 2.13 23.92
C SER A 18 0.85 2.79 25.29
N ARG A 19 1.13 4.10 25.36
CA ARG A 19 0.78 4.93 26.52
C ARG A 19 -0.73 4.81 26.77
N GLY A 20 -1.12 3.94 27.71
CA GLY A 20 -2.52 3.63 28.01
C GLY A 20 -2.81 2.15 28.33
N GLY A 21 -1.87 1.22 28.12
CA GLY A 21 -2.09 -0.21 28.43
C GLY A 21 -2.77 -0.99 27.30
N GLU A 22 -3.32 -0.32 26.29
CA GLU A 22 -3.94 -0.96 25.13
C GLU A 22 -2.92 -1.25 24.01
N ASN A 23 -3.04 -2.44 23.41
CA ASN A 23 -2.31 -2.82 22.21
C ASN A 23 -3.10 -2.40 20.95
N TRP A 24 -3.05 -1.11 20.62
CA TRP A 24 -3.69 -0.56 19.40
C TRP A 24 -3.24 -1.26 18.11
N GLY A 25 -2.00 -1.79 18.09
CA GLY A 25 -1.39 -2.45 16.95
C GLY A 25 -1.90 -3.87 16.70
N ALA A 26 -2.58 -4.49 17.67
CA ALA A 26 -3.03 -5.87 17.57
C ALA A 26 -3.92 -6.14 16.35
N SER A 27 -4.81 -5.20 16.02
CA SER A 27 -5.69 -5.31 14.84
C SER A 27 -4.91 -5.23 13.53
N ILE A 28 -3.84 -4.43 13.47
CA ILE A 28 -2.95 -4.31 12.32
C ILE A 28 -2.16 -5.60 12.14
N LEU A 29 -1.57 -6.13 13.21
CA LEU A 29 -0.83 -7.39 13.17
C LEU A 29 -1.75 -8.56 12.79
N LYS A 30 -3.01 -8.55 13.23
CA LYS A 30 -4.01 -9.53 12.79
C LYS A 30 -4.32 -9.42 11.29
N ALA A 31 -4.40 -8.20 10.75
CA ALA A 31 -4.67 -7.96 9.33
C ALA A 31 -3.44 -8.21 8.44
N TRP A 32 -2.23 -8.11 9.00
CA TRP A 32 -0.94 -8.29 8.33
C TRP A 32 -0.05 -9.24 9.13
N PRO A 33 -0.41 -10.52 9.23
CA PRO A 33 0.27 -11.47 10.12
C PRO A 33 1.71 -11.77 9.69
N GLN A 34 2.04 -11.51 8.42
CA GLN A 34 3.38 -11.72 7.87
C GLN A 34 3.77 -10.54 6.96
N ILE A 35 4.86 -9.89 7.32
CA ILE A 35 5.47 -8.78 6.56
C ILE A 35 6.80 -9.30 6.00
N SER A 36 6.76 -9.94 4.82
CA SER A 36 7.92 -10.50 4.14
C SER A 36 7.76 -10.47 2.62
N GLU A 37 8.86 -10.66 1.89
CA GLU A 37 8.83 -10.83 0.42
C GLU A 37 7.97 -12.03 0.01
N ALA A 38 8.09 -13.16 0.72
CA ALA A 38 7.26 -14.35 0.46
C ALA A 38 5.76 -14.06 0.63
N ALA A 39 5.37 -13.33 1.68
CA ALA A 39 3.99 -12.91 1.88
C ALA A 39 3.53 -11.95 0.78
N ALA A 40 4.40 -11.04 0.32
CA ALA A 40 4.12 -10.12 -0.76
C ALA A 40 3.85 -10.83 -2.10
N LEU A 41 4.69 -11.82 -2.45
CA LEU A 41 4.54 -12.64 -3.65
C LEU A 41 3.27 -13.50 -3.58
N GLY A 42 2.96 -14.08 -2.42
CA GLY A 42 1.71 -14.80 -2.19
C GLY A 42 0.48 -13.89 -2.41
N GLN A 43 0.51 -12.68 -1.85
CA GLN A 43 -0.56 -11.70 -2.02
C GLN A 43 -0.71 -11.25 -3.48
N LEU A 44 0.40 -11.08 -4.21
CA LEU A 44 0.41 -10.78 -5.64
C LEU A 44 -0.25 -11.89 -6.46
N GLN A 45 0.19 -13.14 -6.27
CA GLN A 45 -0.38 -14.29 -6.97
C GLN A 45 -1.88 -14.45 -6.66
N ALA A 46 -2.28 -14.29 -5.40
CA ALA A 46 -3.68 -14.32 -4.99
C ALA A 46 -4.49 -13.20 -5.66
N PHE A 47 -3.94 -11.98 -5.76
CA PHE A 47 -4.59 -10.86 -6.43
C PHE A 47 -4.79 -11.12 -7.93
N VAL A 48 -3.81 -11.68 -8.62
CA VAL A 48 -3.89 -11.96 -10.06
C VAL A 48 -4.85 -13.11 -10.36
N ARG A 49 -4.84 -14.18 -9.55
CA ARG A 49 -5.57 -15.42 -9.84
C ARG A 49 -7.01 -15.45 -9.35
N ARG A 50 -7.34 -14.79 -8.23
CA ARG A 50 -8.69 -14.88 -7.66
C ARG A 50 -9.68 -14.09 -8.52
N ARG A 51 -10.91 -14.61 -8.69
CA ARG A 51 -11.98 -13.94 -9.46
C ARG A 51 -12.32 -12.55 -8.94
N THR A 52 -12.30 -12.38 -7.62
CA THR A 52 -12.56 -11.10 -6.95
C THR A 52 -11.36 -10.16 -6.92
N GLY A 53 -10.22 -10.52 -7.52
CA GLY A 53 -9.00 -9.71 -7.53
C GLY A 53 -8.89 -8.87 -8.79
N LEU A 54 -7.82 -9.09 -9.56
CA LEU A 54 -7.53 -8.33 -10.78
C LEU A 54 -8.71 -8.33 -11.77
N GLN A 55 -9.39 -9.46 -11.94
CA GLN A 55 -10.54 -9.58 -12.84
C GLN A 55 -11.72 -8.68 -12.42
N ALA A 56 -11.99 -8.54 -11.12
CA ALA A 56 -13.05 -7.70 -10.60
C ALA A 56 -12.62 -6.24 -10.39
N TYR A 57 -11.31 -5.97 -10.34
CA TYR A 57 -10.74 -4.67 -9.98
C TYR A 57 -11.33 -3.53 -10.81
N GLU A 58 -11.37 -3.66 -12.14
CA GLU A 58 -11.88 -2.60 -13.01
C GLU A 58 -13.31 -2.17 -12.61
N LYS A 59 -14.20 -3.13 -12.37
CA LYS A 59 -15.61 -2.84 -12.08
C LYS A 59 -15.86 -2.48 -10.60
N GLN A 60 -15.10 -3.05 -9.68
CA GLN A 60 -15.42 -3.04 -8.26
C GLN A 60 -14.45 -2.20 -7.39
N ARG A 61 -13.35 -1.67 -7.94
CA ARG A 61 -12.33 -0.89 -7.19
C ARG A 61 -12.87 0.27 -6.34
N SER A 62 -14.04 0.81 -6.66
CA SER A 62 -14.66 1.93 -5.96
C SER A 62 -15.62 1.49 -4.85
N ARG A 63 -15.83 0.18 -4.66
CA ARG A 63 -16.72 -0.38 -3.65
C ARG A 63 -15.92 -0.73 -2.39
N ALA A 64 -16.30 -0.13 -1.27
CA ALA A 64 -15.70 -0.36 0.03
C ALA A 64 -16.55 -1.30 0.92
N ASP A 65 -17.78 -1.58 0.50
CA ASP A 65 -18.81 -2.33 1.21
C ASP A 65 -18.84 -3.82 0.85
N LEU A 66 -17.96 -4.28 -0.04
CA LEU A 66 -17.87 -5.68 -0.43
C LEU A 66 -17.11 -6.48 0.64
N ASP A 67 -17.67 -7.62 1.03
CA ASP A 67 -16.99 -8.59 1.90
C ASP A 67 -15.63 -9.03 1.31
N GLU A 68 -15.62 -9.29 0.00
CA GLU A 68 -14.41 -9.56 -0.76
C GLU A 68 -13.86 -8.30 -1.43
N ASN A 69 -12.77 -7.77 -0.89
CA ASN A 69 -12.15 -6.55 -1.38
C ASN A 69 -11.37 -6.79 -2.70
N PRO A 70 -11.69 -6.05 -3.80
CA PRO A 70 -11.04 -6.23 -5.08
C PRO A 70 -9.66 -5.59 -5.20
N ASN A 71 -9.22 -4.83 -4.20
CA ASN A 71 -7.90 -4.21 -4.20
C ASN A 71 -6.78 -5.24 -3.94
N SER A 72 -5.58 -4.94 -4.44
CA SER A 72 -4.43 -5.83 -4.32
C SER A 72 -3.90 -5.97 -2.89
N LYS A 73 -4.08 -4.93 -2.05
CA LYS A 73 -3.44 -4.81 -0.72
C LYS A 73 -1.91 -4.97 -0.80
N LEU A 74 -1.29 -4.48 -1.88
CA LEU A 74 0.17 -4.58 -2.09
C LEU A 74 0.94 -3.30 -1.75
N SER A 75 0.26 -2.21 -1.41
CA SER A 75 0.91 -0.90 -1.18
C SER A 75 1.94 -0.92 -0.04
N ALA A 76 1.67 -1.64 1.05
CA ALA A 76 2.60 -1.78 2.17
C ALA A 76 3.87 -2.52 1.74
N PHE A 77 3.74 -3.66 1.04
CA PHE A 77 4.89 -4.43 0.55
C PHE A 77 5.75 -3.62 -0.42
N ILE A 78 5.13 -2.86 -1.33
CA ILE A 78 5.87 -1.98 -2.26
C ILE A 78 6.59 -0.87 -1.49
N ARG A 79 5.93 -0.25 -0.51
CA ARG A 79 6.51 0.84 0.28
C ARG A 79 7.79 0.42 1.00
N TRP A 80 7.85 -0.82 1.47
CA TRP A 80 9.00 -1.37 2.19
C TRP A 80 9.99 -2.12 1.29
N GLY A 81 9.79 -2.10 -0.03
CA GLY A 81 10.69 -2.79 -0.97
C GLY A 81 10.61 -4.31 -0.94
N GLN A 82 9.59 -4.88 -0.30
CA GLN A 82 9.35 -6.33 -0.23
C GLN A 82 8.72 -6.87 -1.52
N LEU A 83 8.21 -5.98 -2.37
CA LEU A 83 7.75 -6.30 -3.71
C LEU A 83 8.17 -5.19 -4.66
N SER A 84 8.83 -5.59 -5.74
CA SER A 84 9.15 -4.70 -6.85
C SER A 84 7.87 -4.23 -7.55
N ALA A 85 7.79 -2.93 -7.73
CA ALA A 85 6.78 -2.29 -8.54
C ALA A 85 6.74 -2.76 -9.99
N HIS A 86 7.92 -3.03 -10.55
CA HIS A 86 8.11 -3.48 -11.91
C HIS A 86 7.59 -4.91 -12.07
N ASP A 87 7.88 -5.77 -11.10
CA ASP A 87 7.44 -7.17 -11.09
C ASP A 87 5.92 -7.24 -10.97
N LEU A 88 5.33 -6.36 -10.14
CA LEU A 88 3.88 -6.22 -10.07
C LEU A 88 3.26 -5.77 -11.41
N PHE A 89 3.90 -4.85 -12.13
CA PHE A 89 3.42 -4.43 -13.45
C PHE A 89 3.40 -5.63 -14.41
N TRP A 90 4.52 -6.33 -14.56
CA TRP A 90 4.60 -7.47 -15.48
C TRP A 90 3.71 -8.63 -15.07
N ALA A 91 3.61 -8.96 -13.79
CA ALA A 91 2.69 -9.99 -13.31
C ALA A 91 1.23 -9.72 -13.69
N VAL A 92 0.83 -8.45 -13.79
CA VAL A 92 -0.52 -8.05 -14.23
C VAL A 92 -0.64 -8.10 -15.75
N GLN A 93 0.39 -7.72 -16.49
CA GLN A 93 0.40 -7.78 -17.95
C GLN A 93 0.41 -9.23 -18.46
N ASP A 94 1.19 -10.10 -17.80
CA ASP A 94 1.36 -11.51 -18.14
C ASP A 94 0.19 -12.39 -17.65
N ALA A 95 -0.77 -11.81 -16.92
CA ALA A 95 -1.96 -12.51 -16.46
C ALA A 95 -2.91 -12.92 -17.60
N GLY A 96 -2.67 -12.47 -18.84
CA GLY A 96 -3.46 -12.84 -20.01
C GLY A 96 -4.85 -12.20 -20.09
N PHE A 97 -5.14 -11.22 -19.22
CA PHE A 97 -6.41 -10.50 -19.26
C PHE A 97 -6.43 -9.42 -20.35
N PRO A 98 -7.60 -9.15 -20.95
CA PRO A 98 -7.77 -8.02 -21.86
C PRO A 98 -7.38 -6.69 -21.21
N ARG A 99 -6.91 -5.75 -22.02
CA ARG A 99 -6.47 -4.42 -21.57
C ARG A 99 -7.56 -3.68 -20.79
N GLU A 100 -8.83 -3.93 -21.09
CA GLU A 100 -9.99 -3.33 -20.43
C GLU A 100 -10.01 -3.64 -18.93
N ILE A 101 -9.49 -4.80 -18.53
CA ILE A 101 -9.39 -5.25 -17.14
C ILE A 101 -8.14 -4.67 -16.47
N THR A 102 -7.00 -4.66 -17.17
CA THR A 102 -5.70 -4.34 -16.56
C THR A 102 -5.35 -2.85 -16.58
N LYS A 103 -5.89 -2.07 -17.52
CA LYS A 103 -5.53 -0.66 -17.78
C LYS A 103 -5.54 0.22 -16.52
N THR A 104 -6.58 0.11 -15.69
CA THR A 104 -6.72 1.00 -14.54
C THR A 104 -5.75 0.61 -13.43
N PHE A 105 -5.54 -0.70 -13.23
CA PHE A 105 -4.56 -1.17 -12.25
C PHE A 105 -3.15 -0.75 -12.66
N GLY A 106 -2.76 -0.98 -13.93
CA GLY A 106 -1.47 -0.52 -14.45
C GLY A 106 -1.27 0.99 -14.25
N ARG A 107 -2.33 1.79 -14.48
CA ARG A 107 -2.29 3.24 -14.22
C ARG A 107 -2.03 3.61 -12.75
N ARG A 108 -2.39 2.76 -11.78
CA ARG A 108 -2.06 3.01 -10.36
C ARG A 108 -0.56 2.99 -10.09
N LEU A 109 0.20 2.18 -10.83
CA LEU A 109 1.66 2.16 -10.71
C LEU A 109 2.27 3.46 -11.27
N PHE A 110 1.74 3.98 -12.39
CA PHE A 110 2.14 5.29 -12.89
C PHE A 110 1.80 6.43 -11.91
N TRP A 111 0.67 6.36 -11.20
CA TRP A 111 0.36 7.33 -10.13
C TRP A 111 1.38 7.30 -8.98
N ARG A 112 1.93 6.13 -8.65
CA ARG A 112 3.02 6.02 -7.68
C ARG A 112 4.27 6.75 -8.19
N ASP A 113 4.66 6.49 -9.43
CA ASP A 113 5.85 7.12 -10.02
C ASP A 113 5.68 8.62 -10.19
N LEU A 114 4.47 9.08 -10.53
CA LEU A 114 4.14 10.50 -10.56
C LEU A 114 4.27 11.15 -9.17
N ALA A 115 3.87 10.46 -8.10
CA ALA A 115 4.04 10.99 -6.74
C ALA A 115 5.52 11.14 -6.36
N TYR A 116 6.38 10.20 -6.75
CA TYR A 116 7.83 10.32 -6.57
C TYR A 116 8.43 11.43 -7.43
N TYR A 117 7.99 11.55 -8.69
CA TYR A 117 8.38 12.65 -9.58
C TYR A 117 8.00 14.01 -8.98
N GLN A 118 6.79 14.15 -8.43
CA GLN A 118 6.36 15.36 -7.75
C GLN A 118 7.23 15.66 -6.52
N LEU A 119 7.53 14.66 -5.69
CA LEU A 119 8.39 14.86 -4.53
C LEU A 119 9.81 15.29 -4.90
N HIS A 120 10.35 14.76 -6.01
CA HIS A 120 11.64 15.16 -6.54
C HIS A 120 11.66 16.64 -6.98
N HIS A 121 10.63 17.08 -7.71
CA HIS A 121 10.56 18.45 -8.25
C HIS A 121 10.05 19.48 -7.24
N PHE A 122 9.29 19.03 -6.24
CA PHE A 122 8.75 19.87 -5.16
C PHE A 122 9.14 19.27 -3.79
N PRO A 123 10.43 19.35 -3.37
CA PRO A 123 10.87 18.74 -2.11
C PRO A 123 10.12 19.22 -0.87
N ALA A 124 9.63 20.47 -0.90
CA ALA A 124 8.84 21.07 0.17
C ALA A 124 7.35 20.65 0.19
N MET A 125 6.88 19.82 -0.75
CA MET A 125 5.44 19.50 -0.87
C MET A 125 4.84 18.79 0.35
N ARG A 126 5.68 18.29 1.27
CA ARG A 126 5.25 17.69 2.54
C ARG A 126 4.66 18.72 3.51
N THR A 127 5.09 19.97 3.39
CA THR A 127 4.72 21.07 4.32
C THR A 127 4.22 22.31 3.60
N LYS A 128 4.42 22.42 2.28
CA LYS A 128 3.94 23.52 1.46
C LYS A 128 3.08 23.00 0.31
N SER A 129 2.04 23.74 -0.06
CA SER A 129 1.24 23.40 -1.24
C SER A 129 2.08 23.53 -2.52
N ILE A 130 1.90 22.62 -3.48
CA ILE A 130 2.47 22.79 -4.84
C ILE A 130 1.82 24.00 -5.54
N ARG A 131 0.56 24.30 -5.20
CA ARG A 131 -0.18 25.45 -5.73
C ARG A 131 -0.15 26.57 -4.69
N ALA A 132 0.69 27.56 -4.93
CA ALA A 132 0.97 28.65 -3.98
C ALA A 132 -0.28 29.45 -3.54
N HIS A 133 -1.34 29.53 -4.35
CA HIS A 133 -2.58 30.23 -3.95
C HIS A 133 -3.30 29.56 -2.77
N TYR A 134 -3.00 28.30 -2.44
CA TYR A 134 -3.54 27.66 -1.23
C TYR A 134 -2.81 28.08 0.04
N ASP A 135 -1.66 28.75 -0.03
CA ASP A 135 -0.92 29.21 1.15
C ASP A 135 -1.68 30.31 1.90
N SER A 136 -2.55 31.06 1.22
CA SER A 136 -3.45 32.05 1.83
C SER A 136 -4.80 31.47 2.27
N ALA A 137 -5.04 30.16 2.08
CA ALA A 137 -6.30 29.54 2.47
C ALA A 137 -6.44 29.52 3.99
N ARG A 138 -7.56 30.08 4.50
CA ARG A 138 -7.88 30.06 5.93
C ARG A 138 -8.65 28.79 6.27
N TRP A 139 -7.92 27.78 6.72
CA TRP A 139 -8.54 26.58 7.31
C TRP A 139 -9.19 26.94 8.65
N ARG A 140 -10.31 26.30 8.98
CA ARG A 140 -10.87 26.43 10.33
C ARG A 140 -9.86 25.85 11.31
N SER A 141 -9.54 26.60 12.36
CA SER A 141 -8.83 26.05 13.51
C SER A 141 -9.85 25.36 14.41
N ASP A 142 -9.61 24.11 14.80
CA ASP A 142 -10.39 23.38 15.81
C ASP A 142 -10.21 23.93 17.24
N ARG A 143 -9.89 25.22 17.38
CA ARG A 143 -10.00 25.86 18.68
C ARG A 143 -11.50 26.03 18.97
N PRO A 144 -12.02 25.51 20.09
CA PRO A 144 -13.32 25.93 20.58
C PRO A 144 -13.35 27.45 20.81
#